data_AF-A0A835UJ27-F1
#
_entry.id   AF-A0A835UJ27-F1
#
_cell.length_a   1.000
_cell.length_b   1.000
_cell.length_c   1.000
_cell.angle_alpha   90.00
_cell.angle_beta   90.00
_cell.angle_gamma   90.00
#
_symmetry.space_group_name_H-M   'P 1'
#
loop_
_entity.id
_entity.type
_entity.pdbx_description
1 polymer ?
#
loop_
_entity_poly.entity_id
_entity_poly.type
_entity_poly.pdbx_seq_one_letter_code
_entity_poly.pdbx_strand_id
1 'polypeptide(L)'
;MHGGNQGNFETITPNKPLTWMSGYYGSYCVERELFVDEEEAPWNYYKVITSLKFGNQEESYGPFGFDDGTPFFFRGNTEIVGFHGSSNDEYFGYVSTIGLYIKTGAVGILGNTSSASTTQIGSLDDDEAEEKSVASSKS
;
A
#
# COMPACT_ATOMS: atom_id res chain seq x y z
N MET A 1 -21.52 -10.11 -3.12
CA MET A 1 -21.03 -10.08 -1.72
C MET A 1 -20.01 -11.19 -1.57
N HIS A 2 -18.92 -10.97 -0.85
CA HIS A 2 -17.97 -12.03 -0.46
C HIS A 2 -18.15 -12.28 1.04
N GLY A 3 -18.20 -13.54 1.48
CA GLY A 3 -18.59 -13.91 2.84
C GLY A 3 -19.97 -14.57 2.95
N GLY A 4 -20.37 -14.85 4.18
CA GLY A 4 -21.56 -15.56 4.58
C GLY A 4 -22.79 -14.66 4.58
N ASN A 5 -23.95 -15.27 4.80
CA ASN A 5 -25.24 -14.59 4.86
C ASN A 5 -25.71 -14.30 6.30
N GLN A 6 -24.85 -14.55 7.30
CA GLN A 6 -25.14 -14.34 8.71
C GLN A 6 -24.56 -13.01 9.20
N GLY A 7 -25.16 -12.41 10.23
CA GLY A 7 -24.71 -11.16 10.85
C GLY A 7 -25.61 -9.96 10.58
N ASN A 8 -25.20 -8.79 11.07
CA ASN A 8 -25.88 -7.53 10.80
C ASN A 8 -25.29 -6.88 9.54
N PHE A 9 -26.15 -6.55 8.59
CA PHE A 9 -25.75 -5.85 7.37
C PHE A 9 -25.80 -4.35 7.60
N GLU A 10 -24.64 -3.71 7.67
CA GLU A 10 -24.53 -2.26 7.71
C GLU A 10 -23.95 -1.76 6.39
N THR A 11 -24.60 -0.76 5.80
CA THR A 11 -24.10 -0.09 4.59
C THR A 11 -23.52 1.26 5.01
N ILE A 12 -22.27 1.50 4.61
CA ILE A 12 -21.63 2.81 4.78
C ILE A 12 -21.76 3.62 3.49
N THR A 13 -22.02 4.91 3.62
CA THR A 13 -22.06 5.85 2.50
C THR A 13 -21.14 7.03 2.83
N PRO A 14 -19.84 6.92 2.50
CA PRO A 14 -18.89 7.98 2.80
C PRO A 14 -19.19 9.26 2.01
N ASN A 15 -19.09 10.42 2.66
CA ASN A 15 -19.23 11.71 1.97
C ASN A 15 -17.99 12.03 1.13
N LYS A 16 -16.84 11.45 1.49
CA LYS A 16 -15.57 11.53 0.75
C LYS A 16 -14.96 10.14 0.55
N PRO A 17 -14.14 9.94 -0.50
CA PRO A 17 -13.50 8.65 -0.75
C PRO A 17 -12.72 8.15 0.48
N LEU A 18 -12.80 6.83 0.73
CA LEU A 18 -12.04 6.19 1.79
C LEU A 18 -10.55 6.24 1.45
N THR A 19 -9.70 6.44 2.45
CA THR A 19 -8.24 6.51 2.30
C THR A 19 -7.48 5.59 3.25
N TRP A 20 -8.16 5.00 4.25
CA TRP A 20 -7.54 4.06 5.16
C TRP A 20 -8.49 2.93 5.54
N MET A 21 -7.88 1.82 5.97
CA MET A 21 -8.54 0.64 6.50
C MET A 21 -7.73 0.12 7.69
N SER A 22 -8.41 -0.36 8.71
CA SER A 22 -7.78 -1.08 9.81
C SER A 22 -8.67 -2.23 10.25
N GLY A 23 -8.16 -3.07 11.12
CA GLY A 23 -8.94 -4.17 11.65
C GLY A 23 -8.10 -5.11 12.47
N TYR A 24 -8.70 -6.25 12.77
CA TYR A 24 -8.06 -7.35 13.46
C TYR A 24 -8.28 -8.65 12.69
N TYR A 25 -7.34 -9.58 12.82
CA TYR A 25 -7.50 -10.95 12.34
C TYR A 25 -7.06 -11.95 13.42
N GLY A 26 -7.65 -13.13 13.42
CA GLY A 26 -7.43 -14.15 14.44
C GLY A 26 -7.65 -15.57 13.94
N SER A 27 -7.39 -16.55 14.80
CA SER A 27 -7.77 -17.95 14.56
C SER A 27 -9.21 -18.16 15.05
N TYR A 28 -10.05 -18.75 14.22
CA TYR A 28 -11.39 -19.20 14.57
C TYR A 28 -11.45 -20.73 14.56
N CYS A 29 -11.92 -21.31 15.67
CA CYS A 29 -12.08 -22.75 15.85
C CYS A 29 -13.49 -23.18 15.42
N VAL A 30 -13.61 -24.14 14.49
CA VAL A 30 -14.90 -24.61 13.95
C VAL A 30 -15.63 -25.50 14.95
N GLU A 31 -14.93 -26.47 15.53
CA GLU A 31 -15.47 -27.44 16.47
C GLU A 31 -14.80 -27.29 17.84
N ARG A 32 -15.06 -26.16 18.51
CA ARG A 32 -14.46 -25.82 19.81
C ARG A 32 -14.72 -26.89 20.89
N GLU A 33 -15.81 -27.63 20.77
CA GLU A 33 -16.21 -28.64 21.75
C GLU A 33 -15.51 -29.99 21.55
N LEU A 34 -14.94 -30.24 20.36
CA LEU A 34 -14.37 -31.54 20.01
C LEU A 34 -12.84 -31.55 20.03
N PHE A 35 -12.21 -30.42 19.71
CA PHE A 35 -10.74 -30.29 19.70
C PHE A 35 -10.32 -28.92 20.25
N VAL A 36 -9.71 -28.92 21.44
CA VAL A 36 -9.39 -27.69 22.19
C VAL A 36 -7.99 -27.14 21.85
N ASP A 37 -7.14 -27.96 21.23
CA ASP A 37 -5.74 -27.63 20.97
C ASP A 37 -5.46 -27.42 19.46
N GLU A 38 -4.88 -26.27 19.12
CA GLU A 38 -4.47 -25.87 17.77
C GLU A 38 -3.27 -26.70 17.28
N GLU A 39 -2.45 -27.23 18.20
CA GLU A 39 -1.31 -28.09 17.86
C GLU A 39 -1.77 -29.49 17.42
N GLU A 40 -2.80 -30.03 18.06
CA GLU A 40 -3.34 -31.38 17.78
C GLU A 40 -4.28 -31.39 16.56
N ALA A 41 -5.04 -30.31 16.36
CA ALA A 41 -6.02 -30.20 15.28
C ALA A 41 -5.90 -28.88 14.51
N PRO A 42 -4.77 -28.62 13.81
CA PRO A 42 -4.57 -27.36 13.08
C PRO A 42 -5.61 -27.15 11.98
N TRP A 43 -6.18 -28.23 11.45
CA TRP A 43 -7.26 -28.22 10.46
C TRP A 43 -8.58 -27.64 11.00
N ASN A 44 -8.76 -27.58 12.32
CA ASN A 44 -9.95 -27.05 12.98
C ASN A 44 -9.89 -25.53 13.15
N TYR A 45 -8.77 -24.89 12.79
CA TYR A 45 -8.54 -23.46 12.97
C TYR A 45 -8.38 -22.76 11.62
N TYR A 46 -9.16 -21.69 11.42
CA TYR A 46 -9.11 -20.86 10.23
C TYR A 46 -8.71 -19.45 10.59
N LYS A 47 -7.85 -18.84 9.76
CA LYS A 47 -7.60 -17.40 9.86
C LYS A 47 -8.80 -16.64 9.31
N VAL A 48 -9.32 -15.74 10.13
CA VAL A 48 -10.47 -14.90 9.79
C VAL A 48 -10.18 -13.45 10.16
N ILE A 49 -10.80 -12.53 9.42
CA ILE A 49 -10.88 -11.13 9.81
C ILE A 49 -11.95 -11.02 10.90
N THR A 50 -11.54 -10.58 12.08
CA THR A 50 -12.40 -10.48 13.26
C THR A 50 -13.06 -9.12 13.35
N SER A 51 -12.41 -8.06 12.85
CA SER A 51 -13.03 -6.76 12.67
C SER A 51 -12.46 -5.94 11.51
N LEU A 52 -13.28 -5.00 11.03
CA LEU A 52 -12.89 -3.99 10.03
C LEU A 52 -13.33 -2.60 10.44
N LYS A 53 -12.47 -1.62 10.21
CA LYS A 53 -12.77 -0.19 10.24
C LYS A 53 -12.29 0.45 8.95
N PHE A 54 -13.05 1.42 8.47
CA PHE A 54 -12.71 2.19 7.27
C PHE A 54 -12.85 3.67 7.55
N GLY A 55 -12.15 4.50 6.79
CA GLY A 55 -12.45 5.92 6.82
C GLY A 55 -11.60 6.76 5.90
N ASN A 56 -11.76 8.06 6.08
CA ASN A 56 -11.01 9.12 5.43
C ASN A 56 -10.49 10.11 6.51
N GLN A 57 -10.06 11.31 6.12
CA GLN A 57 -9.54 12.28 7.09
C GLN A 57 -10.62 12.82 8.05
N GLU A 58 -11.89 12.76 7.66
CA GLU A 58 -13.02 13.42 8.33
C GLU A 58 -13.96 12.40 8.98
N GLU A 59 -14.06 11.20 8.42
CA GLU A 59 -15.06 10.21 8.77
C GLU A 59 -14.42 8.86 9.06
N SER A 60 -15.00 8.13 10.01
CA SER A 60 -14.62 6.76 10.36
C SER A 60 -15.86 5.89 10.53
N TYR A 61 -15.79 4.64 10.09
CA TYR A 61 -16.87 3.66 10.13
C TYR A 61 -16.38 2.35 10.76
N GLY A 62 -17.21 1.75 11.61
CA GLY A 62 -16.89 0.53 12.37
C GLY A 62 -16.45 0.78 13.82
N PRO A 63 -15.94 -0.24 14.53
CA PRO A 63 -15.63 -1.57 13.99
C PRO A 63 -16.87 -2.36 13.58
N PHE A 64 -16.76 -3.05 12.45
CA PHE A 64 -17.65 -4.13 12.07
C PHE A 64 -17.02 -5.43 12.51
N GLY A 65 -17.60 -6.09 13.52
CA GLY A 65 -17.03 -7.28 14.17
C GLY A 65 -16.43 -6.97 15.55
N PHE A 66 -15.55 -7.84 16.03
CA PHE A 66 -14.91 -7.74 17.34
C PHE A 66 -13.40 -7.55 17.18
N ASP A 67 -12.85 -6.49 17.79
CA ASP A 67 -11.41 -6.18 17.79
C ASP A 67 -10.63 -7.21 18.64
N ASP A 68 -10.53 -8.45 18.15
CA ASP A 68 -9.85 -9.58 18.80
C ASP A 68 -8.79 -10.20 17.88
N GLY A 69 -7.64 -10.58 18.44
CA GLY A 69 -6.50 -11.10 17.71
C GLY A 69 -5.45 -10.04 17.35
N THR A 70 -4.85 -10.17 16.17
CA THR A 70 -3.72 -9.32 15.73
C THR A 70 -4.21 -8.13 14.91
N PRO A 71 -3.83 -6.89 15.29
CA PRO A 71 -4.25 -5.70 14.55
C PRO A 71 -3.52 -5.56 13.22
N PHE A 72 -4.19 -4.94 12.26
CA PHE A 72 -3.59 -4.43 11.03
C PHE A 72 -4.10 -3.02 10.72
N PHE A 73 -3.29 -2.26 9.99
CA PHE A 73 -3.61 -0.89 9.60
C PHE A 73 -2.97 -0.55 8.25
N PHE A 74 -3.73 0.13 7.41
CA PHE A 74 -3.27 0.69 6.14
C PHE A 74 -3.82 2.11 5.97
N ARG A 75 -2.96 3.03 5.53
CA ARG A 75 -3.34 4.39 5.13
C ARG A 75 -2.70 4.74 3.79
N GLY A 76 -3.53 4.98 2.80
CA GLY A 76 -3.12 5.45 1.48
C GLY A 76 -3.02 6.97 1.42
N ASN A 77 -2.23 7.45 0.45
CA ASN A 77 -2.17 8.88 0.11
C ASN A 77 -3.29 9.30 -0.85
N THR A 78 -4.00 8.34 -1.41
CA THR A 78 -5.05 8.50 -2.43
C THR A 78 -6.25 7.62 -2.09
N GLU A 79 -7.30 7.71 -2.92
CA GLU A 79 -8.55 7.00 -2.70
C GLU A 79 -8.45 5.48 -2.89
N ILE A 80 -9.16 4.76 -2.02
CA ILE A 80 -9.52 3.35 -2.19
C ILE A 80 -10.65 3.30 -3.22
N VAL A 81 -10.40 2.63 -4.34
CA VAL A 81 -11.34 2.54 -5.48
C VAL A 81 -11.97 1.16 -5.64
N GLY A 82 -11.55 0.20 -4.84
CA GLY A 82 -12.10 -1.14 -4.88
C GLY A 82 -11.52 -2.05 -3.82
N PHE A 83 -12.15 -3.21 -3.69
CA PHE A 83 -11.80 -4.23 -2.72
C PHE A 83 -11.73 -5.58 -3.44
N HIS A 84 -10.88 -6.47 -2.94
CA HIS A 84 -10.90 -7.89 -3.27
C HIS A 84 -10.74 -8.68 -1.96
N GLY A 85 -10.99 -9.99 -2.00
CA GLY A 85 -10.87 -10.82 -0.82
C GLY A 85 -11.37 -12.24 -1.04
N SER A 86 -11.34 -13.04 0.00
CA SER A 86 -11.83 -14.42 0.03
C SER A 86 -12.63 -14.67 1.30
N SER A 87 -13.52 -15.66 1.25
CA SER A 87 -14.25 -16.18 2.41
C SER A 87 -14.02 -17.67 2.60
N ASN A 88 -14.28 -18.16 3.81
CA ASN A 88 -14.32 -19.60 4.10
C ASN A 88 -15.77 -20.12 3.94
N ASP A 89 -16.09 -20.58 2.74
CA ASP A 89 -17.48 -20.91 2.38
C ASP A 89 -18.00 -22.23 2.99
N GLU A 90 -17.11 -23.08 3.50
CA GLU A 90 -17.44 -24.46 3.88
C GLU A 90 -18.24 -24.58 5.20
N TYR A 91 -18.04 -23.65 6.16
CA TYR A 91 -18.66 -23.77 7.49
C TYR A 91 -19.43 -22.55 7.95
N PHE A 92 -18.90 -21.33 7.76
CA PHE A 92 -19.47 -20.13 8.38
C PHE A 92 -19.48 -18.87 7.49
N GLY A 93 -18.77 -18.87 6.36
CA GLY A 93 -18.72 -17.72 5.46
C GLY A 93 -18.02 -16.49 6.05
N TYR A 94 -17.12 -16.65 7.01
CA TYR A 94 -16.28 -15.53 7.44
C TYR A 94 -15.37 -15.04 6.31
N VAL A 95 -15.08 -13.75 6.30
CA VAL A 95 -14.05 -13.18 5.43
C VAL A 95 -12.70 -13.63 5.97
N SER A 96 -11.94 -14.36 5.15
CA SER A 96 -10.60 -14.84 5.49
C SER A 96 -9.52 -13.85 5.06
N THR A 97 -9.73 -13.15 3.95
CA THR A 97 -8.78 -12.14 3.44
C THR A 97 -9.50 -10.94 2.84
N ILE A 98 -8.84 -9.78 2.93
CA ILE A 98 -9.28 -8.54 2.29
C ILE A 98 -8.05 -7.81 1.73
N GLY A 99 -8.21 -7.22 0.55
CA GLY A 99 -7.23 -6.36 -0.09
C GLY A 99 -7.89 -5.16 -0.76
N LEU A 100 -7.09 -4.13 -1.01
CA LEU A 100 -7.53 -2.82 -1.48
C LEU A 100 -6.95 -2.50 -2.85
N TYR A 101 -7.77 -1.93 -3.73
CA TYR A 101 -7.30 -1.23 -4.92
C TYR A 101 -7.18 0.26 -4.61
N ILE A 102 -6.00 0.83 -4.85
CA ILE A 102 -5.69 2.23 -4.57
C ILE A 102 -5.44 2.96 -5.89
N LYS A 103 -6.03 4.14 -6.05
CA LYS A 103 -5.75 4.97 -7.23
C LYS A 103 -4.33 5.52 -7.18
N THR A 104 -3.57 5.38 -8.26
CA THR A 104 -2.21 5.95 -8.32
C THR A 104 -2.28 7.46 -8.59
N GLY A 105 -1.55 8.23 -7.79
CA GLY A 105 -1.30 9.65 -8.04
C GLY A 105 -0.01 9.81 -8.83
N ALA A 106 0.03 9.40 -10.09
CA ALA A 106 1.19 9.69 -10.93
C ALA A 106 1.29 11.21 -11.15
N VAL A 107 2.24 11.86 -10.47
CA VAL A 107 2.68 13.22 -10.84
C VAL A 107 3.72 13.06 -11.95
N GLY A 108 3.26 12.77 -13.17
CA GLY A 108 4.12 12.70 -14.35
C GLY A 108 3.81 13.85 -15.29
N ILE A 109 4.65 14.88 -15.35
CA ILE A 109 4.72 15.72 -16.56
C ILE A 109 5.36 14.85 -17.63
N LEU A 110 4.55 14.21 -18.46
CA LEU A 110 5.02 13.62 -19.71
C LEU A 110 5.09 14.74 -20.75
N GLY A 111 6.30 15.20 -21.02
CA GLY A 111 6.64 15.96 -22.21
C GLY A 111 6.39 17.47 -22.12
N ASN A 112 7.27 18.20 -21.42
CA ASN A 112 7.73 19.49 -21.92
C ASN A 112 9.08 19.83 -21.28
N THR A 113 10.19 19.45 -21.92
CA THR A 113 11.46 20.14 -21.70
C THR A 113 11.63 21.11 -22.86
N SER A 114 11.37 22.38 -22.55
CA SER A 114 11.69 23.55 -23.35
C SER A 114 13.09 23.47 -23.92
N SER A 115 13.23 23.96 -25.16
CA SER A 115 14.47 24.17 -25.90
C SER A 115 15.67 24.50 -25.00
N ALA A 116 16.73 23.71 -25.15
CA ALA A 116 18.03 23.96 -24.54
C ALA A 116 18.46 25.41 -24.78
N SER A 117 18.69 26.15 -23.70
CA SER A 117 19.39 27.44 -23.76
C SER A 117 20.89 27.13 -23.89
N THR A 118 21.41 27.17 -25.12
CA THR A 118 22.85 27.13 -25.37
C THR A 118 23.47 28.42 -24.86
N THR A 119 24.17 28.36 -23.72
CA THR A 119 25.13 29.40 -23.34
C THR A 119 26.37 29.20 -24.20
N GLN A 120 26.60 30.11 -25.16
CA GLN A 120 27.88 30.22 -25.87
C GLN A 120 28.97 30.59 -24.86
N ILE A 121 30.00 29.74 -24.76
CA ILE A 121 31.25 30.09 -24.10
C ILE A 121 32.09 30.84 -25.13
N GLY A 122 32.50 32.06 -24.77
CA GLY A 122 33.18 33.01 -25.65
C GLY A 122 34.53 32.49 -26.17
N SER A 123 34.83 32.94 -27.39
CA SER A 123 36.09 32.81 -28.12
C SER A 123 37.29 33.32 -27.31
N LEU A 124 38.35 32.51 -27.25
CA LEU A 124 39.69 32.91 -26.84
C LEU A 124 40.52 32.99 -28.11
N ASP A 125 40.80 34.21 -28.56
CA ASP A 125 41.87 34.48 -29.50
C ASP A 125 42.84 35.50 -28.88
N ASP A 126 44.11 35.27 -29.22
CA ASP A 126 45.28 36.15 -29.14
C ASP A 126 46.01 36.29 -27.78
N ASP A 127 47.16 35.62 -27.66
CA ASP A 127 48.43 36.32 -27.92
C ASP A 127 49.63 35.36 -28.02
N GLU A 128 50.29 35.44 -29.18
CA GLU A 128 51.56 34.84 -29.56
C GLU A 128 52.71 35.73 -29.07
N ALA A 129 53.69 35.15 -28.37
CA ALA A 129 55.03 35.72 -28.28
C ALA A 129 56.09 34.62 -28.09
N GLU A 130 56.86 34.38 -29.16
CA GLU A 130 58.16 33.70 -29.10
C GLU A 130 59.18 34.45 -28.23
N GLU A 131 60.10 33.75 -27.55
CA GLU A 131 61.54 34.00 -27.73
C GLU A 131 62.48 32.85 -27.24
N LYS A 132 63.22 32.26 -28.19
CA LYS A 132 64.62 31.75 -28.24
C LYS A 132 65.28 30.86 -27.16
N SER A 133 65.58 29.63 -27.60
CA SER A 133 66.86 28.89 -27.75
C SER A 133 68.09 28.98 -26.78
N VAL A 134 68.73 27.79 -26.65
CA VAL A 134 70.14 27.45 -26.25
C VAL A 134 70.38 27.28 -24.72
N ALA A 135 71.01 26.26 -24.13
CA ALA A 135 72.07 25.32 -24.53
C ALA A 135 72.09 24.00 -23.71
N SER A 136 72.88 23.05 -24.23
CA SER A 136 73.29 21.73 -23.70
C SER A 136 74.07 21.74 -22.38
N SER A 137 73.92 20.70 -21.55
CA SER A 137 75.07 19.94 -20.99
C SER A 137 74.67 18.59 -20.37
N LYS A 138 75.51 17.58 -20.65
CA LYS A 138 75.52 16.25 -20.04
C LYS A 138 76.04 16.29 -18.61
N SER A 139 75.59 15.33 -17.79
CA SER A 139 76.49 14.47 -16.98
C SER A 139 75.85 13.11 -16.80
#